data_AF-A0A2D8AYI5-F1
#
_entry.id   AF-A0A2D8AYI5-F1
#
_cell.length_a   1.000
_cell.length_b   1.000
_cell.length_c   1.000
_cell.angle_alpha   90.00
_cell.angle_beta   90.00
_cell.angle_gamma   90.00
#
_symmetry.space_group_name_H-M   'P 1'
#
loop_
_entity.id
_entity.type
_entity.pdbx_description
1 polymer ?
#
loop_
_entity_poly.entity_id
_entity_poly.type
_entity_poly.pdbx_seq_one_letter_code
_entity_poly.pdbx_strand_id
1 'polypeptide(L)'
;MEFEGAEVGVLRINKSRVALKHLDTPAIDAIFIERADHPVGADPQRMSLLRYLDSEDLGTVLFSDLALAYVNGSLFRDEAMIGGGAEFLRHLQPRPELIAATDEKGTFAKDQTAFDADSVFGIIANALVTDDILICDDLGDEWADFIGVGTTTSPATVNFYHAKHGAPSLSAAAFHEAVGQGIKNLGRLSLSGDGMAKKYASWDDIYRKDKVDTAIRRYMRGGTRVEVEGAIAATVGAPDVVRRVFIVTSSLSRADVEAAFARIAAGRSVRPNFVQLYWILMGFFSACAEIGAVGYVICQP
;
A
#
# COMPACT_ATOMS: atom_id res chain seq x y z
N MET A 1 9.15 22.48 13.22
CA MET A 1 9.41 22.72 14.66
C MET A 1 10.33 21.60 15.09
N GLU A 2 11.63 21.89 15.11
CA GLU A 2 12.69 20.91 15.35
C GLU A 2 12.76 20.61 16.84
N PHE A 3 12.44 19.36 17.21
CA PHE A 3 12.75 18.81 18.52
C PHE A 3 14.23 18.45 18.57
N GLU A 4 15.13 19.44 18.49
CA GLU A 4 16.55 19.20 18.69
C GLU A 4 16.88 19.28 20.19
N GLY A 5 17.15 18.13 20.80
CA GLY A 5 17.75 18.02 22.14
C GLY A 5 16.79 17.87 23.33
N ALA A 6 15.47 17.87 23.13
CA ALA A 6 14.53 17.51 24.19
C ALA A 6 14.48 15.98 24.36
N GLU A 7 14.68 15.48 25.58
CA GLU A 7 14.35 14.10 25.90
C GLU A 7 12.83 13.95 25.81
N VAL A 8 12.37 13.16 24.84
CA VAL A 8 10.94 12.88 24.60
C VAL A 8 10.58 11.44 24.95
N GLY A 9 11.51 10.66 25.50
CA GLY A 9 11.31 9.24 25.72
C GLY A 9 12.58 8.47 26.06
N VAL A 10 12.39 7.24 26.54
CA VAL A 10 13.44 6.29 26.90
C VAL A 10 13.16 4.97 26.21
N LEU A 11 14.16 4.47 25.48
CA LEU A 11 14.17 3.11 24.92
C LEU A 11 14.99 2.19 25.82
N ARG A 12 14.58 0.93 25.95
CA ARG A 12 15.41 -0.14 26.52
C ARG A 12 15.75 -1.14 25.43
N ILE A 13 17.03 -1.22 25.11
CA ILE A 13 17.56 -2.22 24.17
C ILE A 13 17.95 -3.46 24.97
N ASN A 14 17.24 -4.56 24.76
CA ASN A 14 17.57 -5.87 25.29
C ASN A 14 18.26 -6.72 24.20
N LYS A 15 18.71 -7.93 24.54
CA LYS A 15 19.39 -8.84 23.60
C LYS A 15 18.60 -9.10 22.30
N SER A 16 17.27 -9.16 22.38
CA SER A 16 16.40 -9.53 21.26
C SER A 16 15.26 -8.55 20.99
N ARG A 17 15.15 -7.46 21.77
CA ARG A 17 13.98 -6.58 21.72
C ARG A 17 14.32 -5.15 22.11
N VAL A 18 13.80 -4.18 21.37
CA VAL A 18 13.80 -2.76 21.77
C VAL A 18 12.44 -2.42 22.36
N ALA A 19 12.40 -2.12 23.66
CA ALA A 19 11.17 -1.78 24.36
C ALA A 19 11.01 -0.25 24.50
N LEU A 20 9.80 0.26 24.24
CA LEU A 20 9.35 1.61 24.48
C LEU A 20 9.04 1.78 25.97
N LYS A 21 10.07 2.14 26.73
CA LYS A 21 10.01 2.28 28.19
C LYS A 21 9.23 3.52 28.62
N HIS A 22 9.42 4.60 27.88
CA HIS A 22 8.75 5.88 28.06
C HIS A 22 8.76 6.60 26.71
N LEU A 23 7.67 7.26 26.37
CA LEU A 23 7.60 8.16 25.22
C LEU A 23 6.55 9.21 25.56
N ASP A 24 6.92 10.49 25.50
CA ASP A 24 6.01 11.60 25.74
C ASP A 24 5.03 11.69 24.57
N THR A 25 3.84 11.13 24.78
CA THR A 25 2.80 11.08 23.76
C THR A 25 1.45 11.61 24.27
N PRO A 26 1.33 12.90 24.64
CA PRO A 26 0.09 13.47 25.21
C PRO A 26 -1.16 13.23 24.37
N ALA A 27 -0.99 13.10 23.04
CA ALA A 27 -2.07 12.85 22.10
C ALA A 27 -2.75 11.47 22.28
N ILE A 28 -2.07 10.49 22.90
CA ILE A 28 -2.59 9.12 23.06
C ILE A 28 -2.68 8.64 24.51
N ASP A 29 -2.28 9.45 25.49
CA ASP A 29 -2.22 9.06 26.91
C ASP A 29 -3.60 8.67 27.48
N ALA A 30 -4.67 9.25 26.94
CA ALA A 30 -6.05 8.96 27.32
C ALA A 30 -6.72 7.86 26.46
N ILE A 31 -5.96 7.22 25.54
CA ILE A 31 -6.48 6.17 24.67
C ILE A 31 -6.19 4.80 25.28
N PHE A 32 -7.23 3.98 25.38
CA PHE A 32 -7.16 2.62 25.93
C PHE A 32 -7.65 1.62 24.88
N ILE A 33 -7.00 0.45 24.88
CA ILE A 33 -7.43 -0.73 24.14
C ILE A 33 -8.25 -1.60 25.11
N GLU A 34 -9.44 -1.97 24.66
CA GLU A 34 -10.42 -2.75 25.41
C GLU A 34 -10.98 -3.86 24.53
N ARG A 35 -11.37 -4.97 25.14
CA ARG A 35 -12.05 -6.05 24.42
C ARG A 35 -13.48 -5.62 24.04
N ALA A 36 -13.87 -5.95 22.81
CA ALA A 36 -15.17 -5.58 22.25
C ALA A 36 -16.37 -6.31 22.89
N ASP A 37 -16.15 -7.34 23.72
CA ASP A 37 -17.19 -8.07 24.44
C ASP A 37 -17.61 -7.39 25.75
N HIS A 38 -16.93 -6.31 26.16
CA HIS A 38 -17.31 -5.46 27.28
C HIS A 38 -17.90 -4.12 26.80
N PRO A 39 -18.80 -3.48 27.59
CA PRO A 39 -19.12 -2.08 27.38
C PRO A 39 -17.87 -1.20 27.44
N VAL A 40 -17.83 -0.14 26.63
CA VAL A 40 -16.71 0.81 26.61
C VAL A 40 -16.44 1.36 28.02
N GLY A 41 -15.20 1.26 28.47
CA GLY A 41 -14.72 1.68 29.78
C GLY A 41 -14.88 0.62 30.88
N ALA A 42 -15.48 -0.53 30.59
CA ALA A 42 -15.79 -1.56 31.57
C ALA A 42 -14.85 -2.78 31.52
N ASP A 43 -13.92 -2.84 30.56
CA ASP A 43 -12.94 -3.92 30.50
C ASP A 43 -11.95 -3.84 31.69
N PRO A 44 -11.95 -4.83 32.61
CA PRO A 44 -11.03 -4.84 33.75
C PRO A 44 -9.56 -5.06 33.34
N GLN A 45 -9.31 -5.51 32.11
CA GLN A 45 -7.98 -5.73 31.55
C GLN A 45 -7.58 -4.65 30.54
N ARG A 46 -8.29 -3.52 30.47
CA ARG A 46 -7.95 -2.43 29.56
C ARG A 46 -6.48 -2.01 29.71
N MET A 47 -5.85 -1.70 28.59
CA MET A 47 -4.45 -1.28 28.55
C MET A 47 -4.31 0.04 27.80
N SER A 48 -3.33 0.88 28.17
CA SER A 48 -3.08 2.09 27.40
C SER A 48 -2.61 1.75 25.99
N LEU A 49 -2.90 2.63 25.02
CA LEU A 49 -2.44 2.43 23.64
C LEU A 49 -0.91 2.27 23.58
N LEU A 50 -0.15 3.08 24.32
CA LEU A 50 1.32 2.97 24.36
C LEU A 50 1.78 1.59 24.84
N ARG A 51 1.13 1.03 25.87
CA ARG A 51 1.46 -0.31 26.37
C ARG A 51 1.14 -1.39 25.34
N TYR A 52 0.03 -1.25 24.62
CA TYR A 52 -0.35 -2.17 23.56
C TYR A 52 0.64 -2.12 22.38
N LEU A 53 0.98 -0.92 21.92
CA LEU A 53 1.96 -0.71 20.86
C LEU A 53 3.33 -1.31 21.22
N ASP A 54 3.76 -1.16 22.47
CA ASP A 54 4.98 -1.81 22.97
C ASP A 54 4.82 -3.34 22.99
N SER A 55 3.79 -3.87 23.65
CA SER A 55 3.65 -5.32 23.87
C SER A 55 3.48 -6.13 22.59
N GLU A 56 2.86 -5.52 21.57
CA GLU A 56 2.66 -6.12 20.25
C GLU A 56 3.79 -5.78 19.26
N ASP A 57 4.87 -5.14 19.74
CA ASP A 57 6.04 -4.73 18.95
C ASP A 57 5.71 -3.89 17.70
N LEU A 58 4.67 -3.05 17.77
CA LEU A 58 4.11 -2.28 16.63
C LEU A 58 4.89 -0.99 16.31
N GLY A 59 6.07 -0.81 16.90
CA GLY A 59 6.94 0.35 16.68
C GLY A 59 8.03 0.09 15.64
N THR A 60 8.48 1.16 15.00
CA THR A 60 9.71 1.15 14.17
C THR A 60 10.78 2.03 14.82
N VAL A 61 11.99 1.51 14.99
CA VAL A 61 13.17 2.28 15.44
C VAL A 61 14.19 2.31 14.33
N LEU A 62 14.57 3.51 13.92
CA LEU A 62 15.60 3.75 12.91
C LEU A 62 16.90 4.18 13.58
N PHE A 63 18.02 3.73 13.03
CA PHE A 63 19.35 3.99 13.57
C PHE A 63 20.10 5.01 12.71
N SER A 64 21.15 5.60 13.29
CA SER A 64 22.09 6.43 12.53
C SER A 64 22.87 5.61 11.49
N ASP A 65 23.05 4.31 11.74
CA ASP A 65 23.44 3.35 10.71
C ASP A 65 22.21 3.03 9.85
N LEU A 66 22.21 3.57 8.63
CA LEU A 66 21.09 3.46 7.69
C LEU A 66 20.82 2.02 7.24
N ALA A 67 21.80 1.12 7.37
CA ALA A 67 21.58 -0.29 7.07
C ALA A 67 20.72 -0.99 8.13
N LEU A 68 20.49 -0.38 9.30
CA LEU A 68 19.75 -1.00 10.40
C LEU A 68 18.36 -0.39 10.57
N ALA A 69 17.38 -1.25 10.79
CA ALA A 69 16.07 -0.87 11.33
C ALA A 69 15.50 -1.96 12.23
N TYR A 70 14.78 -1.54 13.26
CA TYR A 70 14.01 -2.42 14.10
C TYR A 70 12.53 -2.26 13.74
N VAL A 71 11.90 -3.31 13.22
CA VAL A 71 10.51 -3.30 12.72
C VAL A 71 9.82 -4.58 13.23
N ASN A 72 8.60 -4.46 13.76
CA ASN A 72 7.79 -5.60 14.21
C ASN A 72 8.56 -6.61 15.07
N GLY A 73 9.28 -6.12 16.08
CA GLY A 73 10.00 -6.95 17.03
C GLY A 73 11.38 -7.43 16.58
N SER A 74 11.76 -7.19 15.32
CA SER A 74 12.97 -7.75 14.70
C SER A 74 13.95 -6.68 14.21
N LEU A 75 15.25 -6.91 14.43
CA LEU A 75 16.33 -6.08 13.88
C LEU A 75 16.72 -6.59 12.50
N PHE A 76 16.53 -5.74 11.49
CA PHE A 76 16.92 -6.00 10.12
C PHE A 76 18.21 -5.26 9.79
N ARG A 77 19.01 -5.88 8.93
CA ARG A 77 20.17 -5.27 8.30
C ARG A 77 20.06 -5.39 6.80
N ASP A 78 20.08 -4.27 6.09
CA ASP A 78 20.02 -4.21 4.64
C ASP A 78 21.13 -3.30 4.09
N GLU A 79 22.12 -3.93 3.45
CA GLU A 79 23.23 -3.21 2.83
C GLU A 79 22.86 -2.62 1.46
N ALA A 80 21.73 -3.00 0.86
CA ALA A 80 21.30 -2.49 -0.44
C ALA A 80 21.04 -0.97 -0.42
N MET A 81 20.60 -0.43 0.73
CA MET A 81 20.43 1.00 0.93
C MET A 81 21.76 1.76 0.79
N ILE A 82 22.86 1.17 1.27
CA ILE A 82 24.23 1.72 1.14
C ILE A 82 24.78 1.47 -0.27
N GLY A 83 24.44 0.33 -0.87
CA GLY A 83 24.81 -0.06 -2.23
C GLY A 83 24.11 0.70 -3.36
N GLY A 84 23.37 1.78 -3.07
CA GLY A 84 22.72 2.62 -4.06
C GLY A 84 21.30 2.20 -4.46
N GLY A 85 20.70 1.24 -3.76
CA GLY A 85 19.27 0.93 -3.86
C GLY A 85 18.81 0.32 -5.18
N ALA A 86 19.71 -0.27 -5.98
CA ALA A 86 19.38 -0.77 -7.32
C ALA A 86 18.20 -1.76 -7.33
N GLU A 87 18.18 -2.73 -6.39
CA GLU A 87 17.07 -3.68 -6.27
C GLU A 87 15.75 -3.01 -5.85
N PHE A 88 15.81 -2.08 -4.89
CA PHE A 88 14.66 -1.27 -4.50
C PHE A 88 14.06 -0.51 -5.69
N LEU A 89 14.93 0.11 -6.51
CA LEU A 89 14.52 0.87 -7.68
C LEU A 89 13.88 0.00 -8.78
N ARG A 90 14.09 -1.32 -8.80
CA ARG A 90 13.38 -2.23 -9.73
C ARG A 90 11.89 -2.34 -9.43
N HIS A 91 11.50 -2.11 -8.18
CA HIS A 91 10.11 -2.10 -7.77
C HIS A 91 9.39 -0.78 -8.12
N LEU A 92 10.14 0.29 -8.40
CA LEU A 92 9.59 1.59 -8.81
C LEU A 92 9.41 1.65 -10.33
N GLN A 93 8.17 1.75 -10.78
CA GLN A 93 7.80 1.84 -12.19
C GLN A 93 7.39 3.28 -12.54
N PRO A 94 8.30 4.09 -13.11
CA PRO A 94 7.99 5.48 -13.42
C PRO A 94 6.99 5.57 -14.58
N ARG A 95 6.02 6.50 -14.46
CA ARG A 95 4.96 6.73 -15.44
C ARG A 95 4.65 8.24 -15.56
N PRO A 96 4.97 8.88 -16.69
CA PRO A 96 4.73 10.31 -16.90
C PRO A 96 3.27 10.73 -16.73
N GLU A 97 2.33 9.82 -16.96
CA GLU A 97 0.89 10.05 -16.82
C GLU A 97 0.52 10.55 -15.42
N LEU A 98 1.26 10.12 -14.39
CA LEU A 98 1.02 10.50 -13.00
C LEU A 98 1.43 11.93 -12.65
N ILE A 99 2.18 12.62 -13.53
CA ILE A 99 2.52 14.04 -13.36
C ILE A 99 1.26 14.91 -13.52
N ALA A 100 0.36 14.51 -14.42
CA ALA A 100 -0.86 15.25 -14.72
C ALA A 100 -1.99 14.98 -13.71
N ALA A 101 -1.79 14.07 -12.75
CA ALA A 101 -2.82 13.68 -11.80
C ALA A 101 -3.17 14.85 -10.87
N THR A 102 -4.43 15.29 -10.87
CA THR A 102 -4.91 16.42 -10.05
C THR A 102 -5.55 15.98 -8.75
N ASP A 103 -6.13 14.77 -8.72
CA ASP A 103 -6.72 14.15 -7.56
C ASP A 103 -6.70 12.60 -7.66
N GLU A 104 -7.40 11.92 -6.74
CA GLU A 104 -7.47 10.46 -6.72
C GLU A 104 -8.53 9.88 -7.68
N LYS A 105 -9.76 10.42 -7.68
CA LYS A 105 -10.95 9.79 -8.30
C LYS A 105 -11.74 10.72 -9.23
N GLY A 106 -11.39 11.99 -9.29
CA GLY A 106 -12.12 13.02 -10.01
C GLY A 106 -13.36 13.49 -9.28
N THR A 107 -14.20 14.20 -10.01
CA THR A 107 -15.53 14.62 -9.58
C THR A 107 -16.59 13.70 -10.15
N PHE A 108 -17.49 13.20 -9.31
CA PHE A 108 -18.59 12.36 -9.77
C PHE A 108 -19.74 13.18 -10.35
N ALA A 109 -20.12 12.87 -11.58
CA ALA A 109 -21.32 13.40 -12.22
C ALA A 109 -22.32 12.28 -12.54
N LYS A 110 -23.61 12.64 -12.57
CA LYS A 110 -24.66 11.72 -12.98
C LYS A 110 -24.41 11.25 -14.42
N ASP A 111 -24.61 9.97 -14.67
CA ASP A 111 -24.47 9.34 -15.99
C ASP A 111 -23.04 9.39 -16.60
N GLN A 112 -22.03 9.80 -15.81
CA GLN A 112 -20.61 9.76 -16.19
C GLN A 112 -20.19 8.32 -16.46
N THR A 113 -19.55 8.04 -17.60
CA THR A 113 -19.22 6.66 -18.02
C THR A 113 -17.77 6.25 -17.77
N ALA A 114 -16.90 7.19 -17.41
CA ALA A 114 -15.50 6.94 -17.05
C ALA A 114 -15.03 7.93 -15.97
N PHE A 115 -14.04 7.52 -15.16
CA PHE A 115 -13.36 8.43 -14.24
C PHE A 115 -12.66 9.56 -14.99
N ASP A 116 -12.48 10.70 -14.34
CA ASP A 116 -11.80 11.86 -14.92
C ASP A 116 -10.39 11.49 -15.37
N ALA A 117 -10.01 11.90 -16.57
CA ALA A 117 -8.76 11.45 -17.21
C ALA A 117 -7.49 11.89 -16.46
N ASP A 118 -7.59 12.96 -15.67
CA ASP A 118 -6.55 13.51 -14.80
C ASP A 118 -6.67 13.07 -13.34
N SER A 119 -7.57 12.13 -13.02
CA SER A 119 -7.57 11.43 -11.73
C SER A 119 -6.66 10.21 -11.77
N VAL A 120 -6.10 9.77 -10.63
CA VAL A 120 -5.31 8.52 -10.57
C VAL A 120 -6.15 7.32 -11.05
N PHE A 121 -7.43 7.24 -10.70
CA PHE A 121 -8.34 6.19 -11.19
C PHE A 121 -8.51 6.21 -12.70
N GLY A 122 -8.70 7.39 -13.30
CA GLY A 122 -8.81 7.53 -14.76
C GLY A 122 -7.51 7.18 -15.47
N ILE A 123 -6.36 7.57 -14.90
CA ILE A 123 -5.03 7.21 -15.41
C ILE A 123 -4.82 5.69 -15.37
N ILE A 124 -5.18 5.02 -14.28
CA ILE A 124 -5.13 3.54 -14.18
C ILE A 124 -5.99 2.91 -15.25
N ALA A 125 -7.27 3.28 -15.30
CA ALA A 125 -8.26 2.64 -16.17
C ALA A 125 -7.93 2.79 -17.66
N ASN A 126 -7.36 3.94 -18.06
CA ASN A 126 -7.24 4.31 -19.47
C ASN A 126 -5.80 4.30 -20.03
N ALA A 127 -4.78 4.52 -19.21
CA ALA A 127 -3.43 4.79 -19.70
C ALA A 127 -2.35 3.85 -19.14
N LEU A 128 -2.47 3.39 -17.90
CA LEU A 128 -1.41 2.60 -17.25
C LEU A 128 -1.50 1.10 -17.48
N VAL A 129 -2.69 0.53 -17.30
CA VAL A 129 -2.83 -0.93 -17.18
C VAL A 129 -3.30 -1.53 -18.49
N THR A 130 -2.63 -2.59 -18.93
CA THR A 130 -2.91 -3.28 -20.20
C THR A 130 -3.58 -4.63 -19.99
N ASP A 131 -4.09 -4.91 -18.78
CA ASP A 131 -4.80 -6.14 -18.47
C ASP A 131 -6.01 -6.34 -19.39
N ASP A 132 -6.18 -7.56 -19.90
CA ASP A 132 -7.30 -7.93 -20.78
C ASP A 132 -8.65 -7.77 -20.05
N ILE A 133 -8.61 -8.03 -18.76
CA ILE A 133 -9.73 -7.86 -17.83
C ILE A 133 -9.34 -6.82 -16.80
N LEU A 134 -10.23 -5.85 -16.57
CA LEU A 134 -10.06 -4.85 -15.53
C LEU A 134 -11.40 -4.64 -14.83
N ILE A 135 -11.36 -4.75 -13.50
CA ILE A 135 -12.51 -4.62 -12.62
C ILE A 135 -12.24 -3.51 -11.61
N CYS A 136 -13.20 -2.61 -11.39
CA CYS A 136 -13.17 -1.61 -10.33
C CYS A 136 -13.87 -2.17 -9.07
N ASP A 137 -13.12 -2.40 -7.99
CA ASP A 137 -13.62 -3.02 -6.76
C ASP A 137 -13.84 -2.01 -5.59
N ASP A 138 -13.39 -0.75 -5.71
CA ASP A 138 -13.43 0.34 -4.71
C ASP A 138 -14.84 0.74 -4.17
N LEU A 139 -15.39 0.09 -3.14
CA LEU A 139 -16.72 0.41 -2.53
C LEU A 139 -16.93 -0.02 -1.04
N GLY A 140 -15.91 0.07 -0.19
CA GLY A 140 -15.95 -0.13 1.26
C GLY A 140 -15.69 -1.56 1.76
N ASP A 141 -15.83 -2.58 0.90
CA ASP A 141 -15.43 -3.97 1.17
C ASP A 141 -14.33 -4.46 0.21
N GLU A 142 -13.64 -3.53 -0.44
CA GLU A 142 -12.71 -3.84 -1.52
C GLU A 142 -11.53 -4.72 -1.11
N TRP A 143 -11.12 -5.55 -2.07
CA TRP A 143 -9.86 -6.27 -2.07
C TRP A 143 -8.74 -5.39 -2.64
N ALA A 144 -9.05 -4.59 -3.65
CA ALA A 144 -8.19 -3.57 -4.23
C ALA A 144 -9.04 -2.47 -4.89
N ASP A 145 -8.46 -1.36 -5.30
CA ASP A 145 -9.23 -0.38 -6.08
C ASP A 145 -9.55 -0.92 -7.46
N PHE A 146 -8.55 -1.55 -8.10
CA PHE A 146 -8.73 -2.30 -9.33
C PHE A 146 -8.13 -3.69 -9.26
N ILE A 147 -8.80 -4.64 -9.91
CA ILE A 147 -8.31 -6.00 -10.13
C ILE A 147 -8.12 -6.19 -11.64
N GLY A 148 -6.86 -6.40 -12.04
CA GLY A 148 -6.46 -6.71 -13.41
C GLY A 148 -6.17 -8.20 -13.56
N VAL A 149 -6.56 -8.77 -14.70
CA VAL A 149 -6.17 -10.13 -15.10
C VAL A 149 -5.65 -10.09 -16.53
N GLY A 150 -4.38 -10.45 -16.69
CA GLY A 150 -3.72 -10.63 -17.98
C GLY A 150 -3.79 -12.09 -18.39
N THR A 151 -4.69 -12.41 -19.32
CA THR A 151 -4.89 -13.76 -19.86
C THR A 151 -4.06 -14.01 -21.12
N THR A 152 -3.68 -12.92 -21.81
CA THR A 152 -2.83 -12.96 -23.01
C THR A 152 -1.34 -12.90 -22.70
N THR A 153 -0.97 -12.58 -21.45
CA THR A 153 0.42 -12.63 -20.98
C THR A 153 0.86 -14.07 -20.75
N SER A 154 2.16 -14.35 -20.97
CA SER A 154 2.77 -15.64 -20.62
C SER A 154 3.97 -15.38 -19.69
N PRO A 155 3.89 -15.80 -18.40
CA PRO A 155 2.74 -16.41 -17.74
C PRO A 155 1.54 -15.47 -17.59
N ALA A 156 0.36 -16.03 -17.31
CA ALA A 156 -0.85 -15.25 -16.99
C ALA A 156 -0.65 -14.47 -15.68
N THR A 157 -1.37 -13.36 -15.51
CA THR A 157 -1.17 -12.47 -14.37
C THR A 157 -2.46 -12.12 -13.63
N VAL A 158 -2.35 -11.96 -12.31
CA VAL A 158 -3.38 -11.35 -11.45
C VAL A 158 -2.75 -10.16 -10.77
N ASN A 159 -3.33 -8.98 -10.96
CA ASN A 159 -2.76 -7.71 -10.56
C ASN A 159 -3.76 -6.95 -9.68
N PHE A 160 -3.37 -6.60 -8.45
CA PHE A 160 -4.14 -5.68 -7.60
C PHE A 160 -3.53 -4.30 -7.69
N TYR A 161 -4.36 -3.27 -7.88
CA TYR A 161 -3.94 -1.88 -7.94
C TYR A 161 -4.60 -1.10 -6.80
N HIS A 162 -3.77 -0.37 -6.05
CA HIS A 162 -4.17 0.51 -4.97
C HIS A 162 -3.78 1.93 -5.33
N ALA A 163 -4.77 2.78 -5.60
CA ALA A 163 -4.60 4.13 -6.08
C ALA A 163 -4.52 5.10 -4.91
N LYS A 164 -3.54 6.01 -4.96
CA LYS A 164 -3.43 7.08 -3.96
C LYS A 164 -2.93 8.37 -4.59
N HIS A 165 -3.71 9.43 -4.47
CA HIS A 165 -3.22 10.77 -4.81
C HIS A 165 -2.62 11.47 -3.58
N GLY A 166 -1.59 12.28 -3.82
CA GLY A 166 -1.05 13.18 -2.81
C GLY A 166 0.01 14.11 -3.37
N ALA A 167 0.35 15.13 -2.60
CA ALA A 167 1.44 16.04 -2.95
C ALA A 167 2.78 15.28 -3.05
N PRO A 168 3.64 15.60 -4.03
CA PRO A 168 4.97 15.00 -4.15
C PRO A 168 5.75 15.09 -2.84
N SER A 169 6.20 13.94 -2.33
CA SER A 169 6.82 13.84 -1.02
C SER A 169 7.61 12.55 -0.86
N LEU A 170 8.80 12.65 -0.25
CA LEU A 170 9.54 11.50 0.29
C LEU A 170 9.10 11.16 1.73
N SER A 171 7.92 11.61 2.17
CA SER A 171 7.41 11.36 3.51
C SER A 171 6.71 10.02 3.63
N ALA A 172 7.29 9.11 4.41
CA ALA A 172 6.69 7.85 4.85
C ALA A 172 5.23 7.95 5.30
N ALA A 173 4.87 9.01 6.04
CA ALA A 173 3.52 9.20 6.58
C ALA A 173 2.45 9.22 5.48
N ALA A 174 2.76 9.78 4.31
CA ALA A 174 1.84 9.82 3.19
C ALA A 174 1.62 8.45 2.53
N PHE A 175 2.57 7.51 2.71
CA PHE A 175 2.55 6.19 2.07
C PHE A 175 2.02 5.08 2.95
N HIS A 176 2.00 5.25 4.27
CA HIS A 176 1.53 4.23 5.21
C HIS A 176 0.11 3.73 4.90
N GLU A 177 -0.79 4.64 4.48
CA GLU A 177 -2.15 4.27 4.14
C GLU A 177 -2.20 3.36 2.90
N ALA A 178 -1.54 3.76 1.81
CA ALA A 178 -1.49 2.99 0.57
C ALA A 178 -0.79 1.63 0.76
N VAL A 179 0.28 1.59 1.55
CA VAL A 179 0.98 0.35 1.92
C VAL A 179 0.10 -0.55 2.77
N GLY A 180 -0.59 0.01 3.77
CA GLY A 180 -1.54 -0.72 4.60
C GLY A 180 -2.65 -1.36 3.76
N GLN A 181 -3.21 -0.62 2.80
CA GLN A 181 -4.19 -1.16 1.86
C GLN A 181 -3.62 -2.27 0.97
N GLY A 182 -2.39 -2.11 0.47
CA GLY A 182 -1.70 -3.12 -0.33
C GLY A 182 -1.40 -4.42 0.43
N ILE A 183 -1.12 -4.34 1.73
CA ILE A 183 -0.85 -5.51 2.59
C ILE A 183 -2.15 -6.19 3.03
N LYS A 184 -3.20 -5.41 3.37
CA LYS A 184 -4.45 -5.89 3.97
C LYS A 184 -5.07 -7.08 3.23
N ASN A 185 -5.00 -7.08 1.91
CA ASN A 185 -5.72 -8.03 1.07
C ASN A 185 -4.81 -8.97 0.27
N LEU A 186 -3.54 -9.14 0.66
CA LEU A 186 -2.61 -10.06 -0.02
C LEU A 186 -3.15 -11.50 -0.09
N GLY A 187 -3.82 -11.97 0.96
CA GLY A 187 -4.46 -13.29 0.98
C GLY A 187 -5.62 -13.47 -0.02
N ARG A 188 -6.07 -12.40 -0.70
CA ARG A 188 -7.14 -12.43 -1.71
C ARG A 188 -6.62 -12.54 -3.15
N LEU A 189 -5.30 -12.51 -3.36
CA LEU A 189 -4.69 -12.63 -4.70
C LEU A 189 -4.88 -14.00 -5.36
N SER A 190 -5.37 -15.01 -4.62
CA SER A 190 -5.81 -16.27 -5.21
C SER A 190 -7.14 -16.14 -5.96
N LEU A 191 -7.89 -15.05 -5.75
CA LEU A 191 -9.24 -14.81 -6.27
C LEU A 191 -10.13 -16.06 -6.15
N SER A 192 -10.11 -16.67 -4.97
CA SER A 192 -10.79 -17.94 -4.69
C SER A 192 -11.51 -17.91 -3.35
N GLY A 193 -12.38 -18.91 -3.14
CA GLY A 193 -13.14 -19.12 -1.90
C GLY A 193 -14.53 -18.48 -1.89
N ASP A 194 -15.23 -18.68 -0.77
CA ASP A 194 -16.68 -18.45 -0.61
C ASP A 194 -17.12 -17.00 -0.84
N GLY A 195 -16.19 -16.04 -0.83
CA GLY A 195 -16.46 -14.61 -1.09
C GLY A 195 -16.58 -14.24 -2.57
N MET A 196 -16.06 -15.06 -3.49
CA MET A 196 -15.99 -14.71 -4.92
C MET A 196 -17.36 -14.47 -5.55
N ALA A 197 -18.35 -15.33 -5.25
CA ALA A 197 -19.69 -15.19 -5.82
C ALA A 197 -20.34 -13.84 -5.46
N LYS A 198 -20.09 -13.34 -4.25
CA LYS A 198 -20.56 -12.02 -3.82
C LYS A 198 -19.82 -10.89 -4.55
N LYS A 199 -18.50 -11.03 -4.73
CA LYS A 199 -17.70 -10.06 -5.47
C LYS A 199 -18.15 -9.94 -6.92
N TYR A 200 -18.30 -11.06 -7.63
CA TYR A 200 -18.83 -11.07 -9.00
C TYR A 200 -20.19 -10.39 -9.14
N ALA A 201 -21.10 -10.63 -8.19
CA ALA A 201 -22.39 -9.95 -8.18
C ALA A 201 -22.27 -8.45 -7.90
N SER A 202 -21.36 -8.04 -7.01
CA SER A 202 -21.13 -6.63 -6.72
C SER A 202 -20.61 -5.87 -7.95
N TRP A 203 -19.85 -6.53 -8.82
CA TRP A 203 -19.25 -5.91 -10.02
C TRP A 203 -20.23 -5.78 -11.20
N ASP A 204 -21.42 -6.39 -11.14
CA ASP A 204 -22.48 -6.18 -12.15
C ASP A 204 -23.07 -4.77 -12.07
N ASP A 205 -22.94 -4.13 -10.93
CA ASP A 205 -23.43 -2.78 -10.69
C ASP A 205 -22.52 -1.70 -11.27
N ILE A 206 -23.10 -0.51 -11.44
CA ILE A 206 -22.37 0.72 -11.70
C ILE A 206 -21.67 1.24 -10.43
N TYR A 207 -20.61 2.00 -10.62
CA TYR A 207 -19.90 2.67 -9.54
C TYR A 207 -20.77 3.80 -8.96
N ARG A 208 -21.02 3.76 -7.65
CA ARG A 208 -21.83 4.76 -6.94
C ARG A 208 -21.05 5.27 -5.74
N LYS A 209 -20.80 6.57 -5.69
CA LYS A 209 -20.04 7.21 -4.62
C LYS A 209 -20.64 8.57 -4.31
N ASP A 210 -20.54 8.99 -3.05
CA ASP A 210 -20.99 10.31 -2.57
C ASP A 210 -22.45 10.65 -2.92
N LYS A 211 -23.32 9.62 -2.94
CA LYS A 211 -24.74 9.71 -3.31
C LYS A 211 -24.98 10.12 -4.77
N VAL A 212 -23.98 9.98 -5.63
CA VAL A 212 -24.08 10.18 -7.08
C VAL A 212 -24.12 8.83 -7.78
N ASP A 213 -25.17 8.61 -8.57
CA ASP A 213 -25.28 7.48 -9.48
C ASP A 213 -24.55 7.82 -10.79
N THR A 214 -23.35 7.27 -10.97
CA THR A 214 -22.62 7.36 -12.24
C THR A 214 -23.14 6.34 -13.26
N ALA A 215 -22.61 6.30 -14.47
CA ALA A 215 -22.76 5.20 -15.42
C ALA A 215 -21.44 4.42 -15.63
N ILE A 216 -20.45 4.60 -14.75
CA ILE A 216 -19.17 3.88 -14.82
C ILE A 216 -19.43 2.41 -14.47
N ARG A 217 -19.16 1.51 -15.40
CA ARG A 217 -19.28 0.06 -15.17
C ARG A 217 -18.11 -0.42 -14.29
N ARG A 218 -18.39 -1.33 -13.36
CA ARG A 218 -17.33 -1.95 -12.54
C ARG A 218 -16.57 -3.04 -13.31
N TYR A 219 -17.22 -3.83 -14.16
CA TYR A 219 -16.55 -4.56 -15.23
C TYR A 219 -16.12 -3.58 -16.33
N MET A 220 -14.89 -3.07 -16.23
CA MET A 220 -14.38 -2.03 -17.13
C MET A 220 -13.87 -2.63 -18.44
N ARG A 221 -13.27 -3.83 -18.37
CA ARG A 221 -12.76 -4.61 -19.52
C ARG A 221 -12.99 -6.11 -19.29
N GLY A 222 -12.93 -6.90 -20.36
CA GLY A 222 -13.01 -8.37 -20.29
C GLY A 222 -14.32 -8.99 -20.78
N GLY A 223 -15.31 -8.16 -21.16
CA GLY A 223 -16.58 -8.62 -21.72
C GLY A 223 -17.67 -8.80 -20.67
N THR A 224 -18.50 -9.82 -20.85
CA THR A 224 -19.61 -10.16 -19.95
C THR A 224 -19.11 -10.81 -18.67
N ARG A 225 -19.94 -10.80 -17.63
CA ARG A 225 -19.64 -11.46 -16.35
C ARG A 225 -19.20 -12.92 -16.51
N VAL A 226 -19.88 -13.69 -17.37
CA VAL A 226 -19.56 -15.12 -17.58
C VAL A 226 -18.17 -15.29 -18.20
N GLU A 227 -17.80 -14.44 -19.16
CA GLU A 227 -16.47 -14.47 -19.78
C GLU A 227 -15.38 -14.11 -18.76
N VAL A 228 -15.62 -13.06 -17.95
CA VAL A 228 -14.69 -12.65 -16.88
C VAL A 228 -14.53 -13.75 -15.83
N GLU A 229 -15.63 -14.32 -15.32
CA GLU A 229 -15.59 -15.41 -14.33
C GLU A 229 -14.78 -16.62 -14.85
N GLY A 230 -15.05 -17.04 -16.09
CA GLY A 230 -14.35 -18.16 -16.72
C GLY A 230 -12.86 -17.89 -16.91
N ALA A 231 -12.51 -16.68 -17.34
CA ALA A 231 -11.12 -16.25 -17.53
C ALA A 231 -10.34 -16.14 -16.21
N ILE A 232 -10.96 -15.61 -15.15
CA ILE A 232 -10.37 -15.60 -13.81
C ILE A 232 -10.14 -17.03 -13.33
N ALA A 233 -11.15 -17.90 -13.43
CA ALA A 233 -11.03 -19.30 -13.01
C ALA A 233 -9.90 -20.04 -13.74
N ALA A 234 -9.76 -19.84 -15.05
CA ALA A 234 -8.67 -20.40 -15.83
C ALA A 234 -7.29 -19.85 -15.40
N THR A 235 -7.20 -18.54 -15.16
CA THR A 235 -5.96 -17.86 -14.78
C THR A 235 -5.47 -18.30 -13.41
N VAL A 236 -6.34 -18.32 -12.39
CA VAL A 236 -5.93 -18.68 -11.02
C VAL A 236 -5.61 -20.17 -10.87
N GLY A 237 -6.16 -21.00 -11.77
CA GLY A 237 -5.84 -22.43 -11.86
C GLY A 237 -4.52 -22.73 -12.57
N ALA A 238 -3.92 -21.76 -13.26
CA ALA A 238 -2.63 -21.95 -13.92
C ALA A 238 -1.49 -22.07 -12.90
N PRO A 239 -0.60 -23.07 -13.03
CA PRO A 239 0.44 -23.33 -12.03
C PRO A 239 1.53 -22.25 -11.98
N ASP A 240 1.68 -21.47 -13.04
CA ASP A 240 2.71 -20.44 -13.23
C ASP A 240 2.16 -19.01 -13.16
N VAL A 241 0.90 -18.83 -12.72
CA VAL A 241 0.28 -17.51 -12.62
C VAL A 241 1.10 -16.57 -11.73
N VAL A 242 1.40 -15.39 -12.25
CA VAL A 242 2.16 -14.36 -11.54
C VAL A 242 1.19 -13.40 -10.86
N ARG A 243 1.36 -13.25 -9.55
CA ARG A 243 0.55 -12.33 -8.73
C ARG A 243 1.34 -11.06 -8.47
N ARG A 244 0.71 -9.91 -8.64
CA ARG A 244 1.35 -8.62 -8.40
C ARG A 244 0.44 -7.69 -7.63
N VAL A 245 1.06 -6.83 -6.84
CA VAL A 245 0.37 -5.75 -6.13
C VAL A 245 1.07 -4.46 -6.46
N PHE A 246 0.28 -3.49 -6.92
CA PHE A 246 0.76 -2.20 -7.34
C PHE A 246 0.17 -1.13 -6.42
N ILE A 247 1.05 -0.35 -5.80
CA ILE A 247 0.67 0.96 -5.28
C ILE A 247 0.84 1.94 -6.44
N VAL A 248 -0.23 2.62 -6.84
CA VAL A 248 -0.21 3.60 -7.92
C VAL A 248 -0.39 4.98 -7.31
N THR A 249 0.62 5.84 -7.42
CA THR A 249 0.58 7.12 -6.72
C THR A 249 1.30 8.26 -7.43
N SER A 250 0.66 9.43 -7.41
CA SER A 250 1.26 10.68 -7.84
C SER A 250 2.18 11.30 -6.78
N SER A 251 2.25 10.77 -5.57
CA SER A 251 3.00 11.41 -4.49
C SER A 251 4.49 11.04 -4.43
N LEU A 252 4.94 10.04 -5.20
CA LEU A 252 6.35 9.63 -5.29
C LEU A 252 6.93 9.98 -6.66
N SER A 253 8.19 10.44 -6.69
CA SER A 253 9.02 10.47 -7.88
C SER A 253 10.15 9.46 -7.74
N ARG A 254 10.38 8.66 -8.80
CA ARG A 254 11.51 7.75 -8.85
C ARG A 254 12.83 8.53 -8.88
N ALA A 255 12.92 9.62 -9.63
CA ALA A 255 14.10 10.47 -9.67
C ALA A 255 14.49 11.02 -8.28
N ASP A 256 13.52 11.41 -7.45
CA ASP A 256 13.78 11.87 -6.08
C ASP A 256 14.35 10.74 -5.19
N VAL A 257 13.85 9.51 -5.36
CA VAL A 257 14.37 8.32 -4.67
C VAL A 257 15.80 7.98 -5.13
N GLU A 258 16.06 8.04 -6.44
CA GLU A 258 17.39 7.83 -7.02
C GLU A 258 18.39 8.87 -6.48
N ALA A 259 17.97 10.15 -6.41
CA ALA A 259 18.78 11.21 -5.84
C ALA A 259 19.08 10.98 -4.35
N ALA A 260 18.12 10.46 -3.57
CA ALA A 260 18.33 10.11 -2.18
C ALA A 260 19.35 8.97 -2.02
N PHE A 261 19.24 7.89 -2.81
CA PHE A 261 20.25 6.82 -2.80
C PHE A 261 21.63 7.31 -3.23
N ALA A 262 21.72 8.17 -4.26
CA ALA A 262 22.98 8.75 -4.70
C ALA A 262 23.64 9.63 -3.61
N ARG A 263 22.85 10.26 -2.72
CA ARG A 263 23.38 10.94 -1.53
C ARG A 263 23.97 9.95 -0.53
N ILE A 264 23.26 8.87 -0.22
CA ILE A 264 23.72 7.83 0.71
C ILE A 264 25.02 7.20 0.21
N ALA A 265 25.07 6.80 -1.07
CA ALA A 265 26.25 6.20 -1.69
C ALA A 265 27.48 7.14 -1.67
N ALA A 266 27.25 8.46 -1.68
CA ALA A 266 28.28 9.48 -1.55
C ALA A 266 28.65 9.80 -0.08
N GLY A 267 28.15 9.05 0.90
CA GLY A 267 28.38 9.28 2.33
C GLY A 267 27.71 10.55 2.88
N ARG A 268 26.72 11.10 2.16
CA ARG A 268 25.99 12.31 2.58
C ARG A 268 24.74 11.93 3.36
N SER A 269 24.38 12.77 4.33
CA SER A 269 23.13 12.59 5.06
C SER A 269 21.91 12.74 4.15
N VAL A 270 20.89 11.92 4.45
CA VAL A 270 19.54 12.00 3.90
C VAL A 270 18.58 12.35 5.02
N ARG A 271 17.39 12.83 4.65
CA ARG A 271 16.35 13.17 5.61
C ARG A 271 15.81 11.88 6.26
N PRO A 272 15.49 11.87 7.56
CA PRO A 272 14.95 10.69 8.25
C PRO A 272 13.65 10.14 7.62
N ASN A 273 12.83 11.00 7.03
CA ASN A 273 11.59 10.59 6.35
C ASN A 273 11.84 9.65 5.15
N PHE A 274 12.97 9.81 4.43
CA PHE A 274 13.35 8.90 3.36
C PHE A 274 13.72 7.52 3.90
N VAL A 275 14.43 7.46 5.04
CA VAL A 275 14.77 6.20 5.69
C VAL A 275 13.51 5.46 6.12
N GLN A 276 12.53 6.17 6.67
CA GLN A 276 11.21 5.59 6.98
C GLN A 276 10.51 5.05 5.73
N LEU A 277 10.50 5.84 4.64
CA LEU A 277 9.88 5.43 3.37
C LEU A 277 10.50 4.14 2.83
N TYR A 278 11.84 4.06 2.85
CA TYR A 278 12.59 2.87 2.44
C TYR A 278 12.10 1.62 3.19
N TRP A 279 12.09 1.67 4.53
CA TRP A 279 11.74 0.51 5.35
C TRP A 279 10.28 0.11 5.22
N ILE A 280 9.37 1.07 5.06
CA ILE A 280 7.94 0.78 4.84
C ILE A 280 7.73 0.07 3.50
N LEU A 281 8.37 0.56 2.43
CA LEU A 281 8.25 -0.06 1.10
C LEU A 281 8.97 -1.41 1.05
N MET A 282 10.12 -1.57 1.71
CA MET A 282 10.77 -2.87 1.85
C MET A 282 9.91 -3.87 2.61
N GLY A 283 9.22 -3.43 3.67
CA GLY A 283 8.22 -4.24 4.37
C GLY A 283 7.07 -4.68 3.46
N PHE A 284 6.55 -3.75 2.64
CA PHE A 284 5.53 -4.06 1.63
C PHE A 284 6.01 -5.10 0.60
N PHE A 285 7.20 -4.90 0.01
CA PHE A 285 7.75 -5.84 -0.97
C PHE A 285 8.01 -7.22 -0.36
N SER A 286 8.49 -7.26 0.89
CA SER A 286 8.71 -8.51 1.63
C SER A 286 7.39 -9.23 1.91
N ALA A 287 6.36 -8.53 2.37
CA ALA A 287 5.02 -9.09 2.59
C ALA A 287 4.41 -9.67 1.29
N CYS A 288 4.63 -9.00 0.15
CA CYS A 288 4.23 -9.55 -1.15
C CYS A 288 5.02 -10.83 -1.48
N ALA A 289 6.33 -10.84 -1.25
CA ALA A 289 7.18 -11.99 -1.56
C ALA A 289 6.83 -13.21 -0.70
N GLU A 290 6.48 -13.02 0.58
CA GLU A 290 6.10 -14.09 1.52
C GLU A 290 4.91 -14.93 1.05
N ILE A 291 3.99 -14.33 0.28
CA ILE A 291 2.81 -15.01 -0.28
C ILE A 291 2.97 -15.35 -1.77
N GLY A 292 4.19 -15.23 -2.31
CA GLY A 292 4.51 -15.55 -3.71
C GLY A 292 4.00 -14.52 -4.72
N ALA A 293 3.76 -13.28 -4.29
CA ALA A 293 3.46 -12.15 -5.16
C ALA A 293 4.67 -11.22 -5.31
N VAL A 294 4.57 -10.27 -6.23
CA VAL A 294 5.57 -9.20 -6.41
C VAL A 294 4.93 -7.84 -6.20
N GLY A 295 5.45 -7.07 -5.24
CA GLY A 295 5.01 -5.71 -4.99
C GLY A 295 5.70 -4.71 -5.91
N TYR A 296 4.99 -3.71 -6.38
CA TYR A 296 5.52 -2.61 -7.20
C TYR A 296 4.90 -1.28 -6.74
N VAL A 297 5.60 -0.18 -7.04
CA VAL A 297 5.05 1.17 -6.93
C VAL A 297 5.11 1.82 -8.31
N ILE A 298 3.96 2.13 -8.87
CA ILE A 298 3.85 2.97 -10.06
C ILE A 298 3.83 4.42 -9.60
N CYS A 299 4.81 5.21 -10.04
CA CYS A 299 5.07 6.54 -9.52
C CYS A 299 5.45 7.53 -10.63
N GLN A 300 5.60 8.81 -10.30
CA GLN A 300 6.14 9.78 -11.25
C GLN A 300 7.59 9.41 -11.62
N PRO A 301 8.06 9.82 -12.82
CA PRO A 301 9.45 9.69 -13.21
C PRO A 301 10.45 10.27 -12.21
#